data_AF-A0A4Q1FHG6-F1
#
_entry.id   AF-A0A4Q1FHG6-F1
#
_cell.length_a   1.000
_cell.length_b   1.000
_cell.length_c   1.000
_cell.angle_alpha   90.00
_cell.angle_beta   90.00
_cell.angle_gamma   90.00
#
_symmetry.space_group_name_H-M   'P 1'
#
loop_
_entity.id
_entity.type
_entity.pdbx_description
1 polymer ?
#
loop_
_entity_poly.entity_id
_entity_poly.type
_entity_poly.pdbx_seq_one_letter_code
_entity_poly.pdbx_strand_id
1 'polypeptide(L)' 'MKKRIKFSTLLGILGLAVIFSFKPLEEKKTIVIDAGHGGKDLGADMYGFQEKLITETIAKKLKR' A
#
# COMPACT_ATOMS: atom_id res chain seq x y z
N MET A 1 18.08 39.40 -27.11
CA MET A 1 18.55 38.84 -25.83
C MET A 1 17.48 38.76 -24.74
N LYS A 2 16.83 39.85 -24.31
CA LYS A 2 15.85 39.83 -23.20
C LYS A 2 14.71 38.80 -23.32
N LYS A 3 14.13 38.59 -24.51
CA LYS A 3 13.07 37.58 -24.73
C LYS A 3 13.56 36.13 -24.55
N ARG A 4 14.81 35.84 -24.93
CA ARG A 4 15.42 34.50 -24.75
C ARG A 4 15.68 34.20 -23.28
N ILE A 5 16.15 35.20 -22.53
CA ILE A 5 16.35 35.11 -21.07
C ILE A 5 15.01 34.85 -20.36
N LYS A 6 13.94 35.58 -20.71
CA LYS A 6 12.59 35.35 -20.14
C LYS A 6 12.06 33.94 -20.42
N PHE A 7 12.28 33.44 -21.64
CA PHE A 7 11.86 32.09 -22.02
C PHE A 7 12.63 31.00 -21.26
N SER A 8 13.96 31.15 -21.11
CA SER A 8 14.75 30.21 -20.31
C SER A 8 14.38 30.26 -18.83
N THR A 9 14.06 31.44 -18.29
CA THR A 9 13.57 31.58 -16.91
C THR A 9 12.22 30.87 -16.73
N LEU A 10 11.30 31.01 -17.68
CA LEU A 10 10.01 30.33 -17.63
C LEU A 10 10.18 28.80 -17.66
N LEU A 11 11.05 28.28 -18.54
CA LEU A 11 11.38 26.85 -18.59
C LEU A 11 12.02 26.36 -17.28
N GLY A 12 12.91 27.16 -16.68
CA GLY A 12 13.53 26.83 -15.40
C GLY A 12 12.50 26.73 -14.28
N ILE A 13 11.56 27.67 -14.20
CA ILE A 13 10.47 27.65 -13.22
C ILE A 13 9.55 26.45 -13.45
N LEU A 14 9.18 26.16 -14.71
CA LEU A 14 8.35 25.01 -15.04
C LEU A 14 9.05 23.69 -14.67
N GLY A 15 10.35 23.58 -14.96
CA GLY A 15 11.15 22.41 -14.62
C GLY A 15 11.22 22.19 -13.11
N LEU A 16 11.45 23.25 -12.34
CA LEU A 16 11.42 23.17 -10.87
C LEU A 16 10.04 22.75 -10.36
N ALA A 17 8.95 23.32 -10.89
CA ALA A 17 7.59 22.95 -10.49
C ALA A 17 7.30 21.46 -10.73
N VAL A 18 7.76 20.90 -11.85
CA VAL A 18 7.61 19.46 -12.15
C VAL A 18 8.42 18.60 -11.18
N ILE A 19 9.68 18.97 -10.91
CA ILE A 19 10.57 18.21 -10.00
C ILE A 19 10.01 18.19 -8.57
N PHE A 20 9.42 19.29 -8.10
CA PHE A 20 8.82 19.39 -6.77
C PHE A 20 7.33 19.04 -6.71
N SER A 21 6.71 18.61 -7.82
CA SER A 21 5.28 18.24 -7.84
C SER A 21 4.98 16.92 -7.15
N PHE A 22 5.99 16.08 -6.91
CA PHE A 22 5.83 14.77 -6.30
C PHE A 22 6.41 14.78 -4.90
N LYS A 23 5.54 14.53 -3.91
CA LYS A 23 6.01 14.14 -2.59
C LYS A 23 6.37 12.65 -2.61
N PRO A 24 7.44 12.21 -1.92
CA PRO A 24 7.67 10.80 -1.70
C PRO A 24 6.42 10.20 -1.05
N LEU A 25 6.02 9.00 -1.47
CA LEU A 25 4.97 8.26 -0.78
C LEU A 25 5.39 8.14 0.67
N GLU A 26 4.67 8.83 1.55
CA GLU A 26 4.86 8.81 3.00
C GLU A 26 4.57 7.38 3.47
N GLU A 27 5.64 6.58 3.49
CA GLU A 27 5.78 5.27 4.12
C GLU A 27 4.92 4.14 3.54
N LYS A 28 5.48 2.92 3.56
CA LYS A 28 4.69 1.72 3.24
C LYS A 28 3.61 1.59 4.31
N LYS A 29 2.34 1.58 3.91
CA LYS A 29 1.25 1.27 4.83
C LYS A 29 1.39 -0.15 5.35
N THR A 30 1.47 -0.30 6.67
CA THR A 30 1.40 -1.61 7.32
C THR A 30 -0.06 -2.04 7.39
N ILE A 31 -0.36 -3.20 6.81
CA ILE A 31 -1.67 -3.85 6.92
C ILE A 31 -1.48 -5.10 7.78
N VAL A 32 -2.24 -5.20 8.87
CA VAL A 32 -2.27 -6.37 9.74
C VAL A 32 -3.50 -7.19 9.40
N ILE A 33 -3.29 -8.48 9.11
CA ILE A 33 -4.37 -9.44 8.86
C ILE A 33 -4.32 -10.43 10.02
N ASP A 34 -5.38 -10.44 10.82
CA ASP A 34 -5.55 -11.40 11.91
C ASP A 34 -6.37 -12.60 11.44
N ALA A 35 -5.83 -13.80 11.61
CA ALA A 35 -6.54 -15.04 11.35
C ALA A 35 -7.18 -15.49 12.66
N GLY A 36 -8.49 -15.26 12.78
CA GLY A 36 -9.25 -15.59 13.99
C GLY A 36 -9.17 -17.08 14.36
N HIS A 37 -9.24 -17.34 15.67
CA HIS A 37 -9.01 -18.64 16.31
C HIS A 37 -7.57 -19.17 16.09
N GLY A 38 -7.28 -20.41 16.47
CA GLY A 38 -5.96 -21.01 16.28
C GLY A 38 -5.57 -22.03 17.33
N GLY A 39 -4.60 -22.88 16.97
CA GLY A 39 -4.10 -23.92 17.86
C GLY A 39 -5.22 -24.87 18.31
N LYS A 40 -5.51 -24.87 19.61
CA LYS A 40 -6.55 -25.70 20.25
C LYS A 40 -7.94 -25.09 20.19
N ASP A 41 -8.05 -23.78 19.94
CA ASP A 41 -9.32 -23.14 19.68
C ASP A 41 -9.63 -23.26 18.19
N LEU A 42 -10.64 -24.06 17.87
CA LEU A 42 -11.03 -24.35 16.49
C LEU A 42 -11.96 -23.28 15.91
N GLY A 43 -12.61 -22.49 16.78
CA GLY A 43 -13.81 -21.72 16.45
C GLY A 43 -14.99 -22.63 16.13
N ALA A 44 -15.87 -22.18 15.22
CA ALA A 44 -16.94 -23.02 14.71
C ALA A 44 -16.37 -24.26 13.98
N ASP A 45 -16.93 -25.43 14.29
CA ASP A 45 -16.64 -26.69 13.58
C ASP A 45 -17.97 -27.32 13.15
N MET A 46 -18.15 -27.44 11.84
CA MET A 46 -19.33 -28.08 11.27
C MET A 46 -18.88 -29.06 10.19
N TYR A 47 -19.17 -30.35 10.39
CA TYR A 47 -18.78 -31.43 9.46
C TYR A 47 -17.27 -31.48 9.15
N GLY A 48 -16.41 -31.10 10.10
CA GLY A 48 -14.96 -31.07 9.92
C GLY A 48 -14.42 -29.80 9.24
N PHE A 49 -15.30 -28.84 8.92
CA PHE A 49 -14.90 -27.51 8.49
C PHE A 49 -14.65 -26.63 9.72
N GLN A 50 -13.36 -26.43 10.03
CA GLN A 50 -12.92 -25.64 11.17
C GLN A 50 -12.72 -24.18 10.77
N GLU A 51 -13.31 -23.27 11.52
CA GLU A 51 -13.19 -21.82 11.31
C GLU A 51 -11.72 -21.38 11.23
N LYS A 52 -10.88 -21.86 12.16
CA LYS A 52 -9.45 -21.54 12.17
C LYS A 52 -8.73 -21.86 10.84
N LEU A 53 -9.14 -22.94 10.15
CA LEU A 53 -8.50 -23.34 8.89
C LEU A 53 -8.96 -22.44 7.74
N ILE A 54 -10.22 -22.01 7.77
CA ILE A 54 -10.80 -21.12 6.78
C ILE A 54 -10.14 -19.74 6.90
N THR A 55 -10.08 -19.17 8.10
CA THR A 55 -9.48 -17.85 8.37
C THR A 55 -7.99 -17.84 8.06
N GLU A 56 -7.23 -18.87 8.48
CA GLU A 56 -5.80 -19.00 8.18
C GLU A 56 -5.54 -19.11 6.67
N THR A 57 -6.37 -19.87 5.95
CA THR A 57 -6.26 -20.04 4.49
C THR A 57 -6.49 -18.72 3.76
N ILE A 58 -7.49 -17.94 4.17
CA ILE A 58 -7.80 -16.63 3.57
C ILE A 58 -6.67 -15.64 3.88
N ALA A 59 -6.22 -15.56 5.14
CA ALA A 59 -5.14 -14.66 5.54
C ALA A 59 -3.84 -14.92 4.76
N LYS A 60 -3.48 -16.20 4.55
CA LYS A 60 -2.31 -16.59 3.74
C LYS A 60 -2.45 -16.22 2.26
N LYS A 61 -3.68 -16.23 1.71
CA LYS A 61 -3.94 -15.78 0.33
C LYS A 61 -3.82 -14.26 0.19
N LEU A 62 -4.31 -13.50 1.17
CA LEU A 62 -4.24 -12.02 1.17
C LEU A 62 -2.83 -11.47 1.41
N LYS A 63 -1.97 -12.23 2.11
CA LYS A 63 -0.56 -11.86 2.33
C LYS A 63 0.31 -12.01 1.07
N ARG A 64 -0.11 -12.83 0.10
CA ARG A 64 0.66 -13.16 -1.11
C ARG A 64 0.48 -12.15 -2.23
#